data_AF-B6VQ71-F1
#
_entry.id   AF-B6VQ71-F1
#
_cell.length_a   1.000
_cell.length_b   1.000
_cell.length_c   1.000
_cell.angle_alpha   90.00
_cell.angle_beta   90.00
_cell.angle_gamma   90.00
#
_symmetry.space_group_name_H-M   'P 1'
#
loop_
_entity.id
_entity.type
_entity.pdbx_description
1 polymer ?
#
loop_
_entity_poly.entity_id
_entity_poly.type
_entity_poly.pdbx_seq_one_letter_code
_entity_poly.pdbx_strand_id
1 'polypeptide(L)'
;MKEGIAVLNDEVVSAINNPSVVQLLEHDISLLTLFGTSECRLNKQIKSLAYALDETKNRLTDKLEKELTEWNSLAYDAKEVRLRAIKQIDFHEILKADVTLKRYTLYLTTQISELMTTE
;
A
#
# COMPACT_ATOMS: atom_id res chain seq x y z
N MET A 1 -31.99 -27.71 -15.54
CA MET A 1 -32.56 -26.48 -16.14
C MET A 1 -31.49 -25.41 -16.05
N LYS A 2 -31.27 -24.66 -17.14
CA LYS A 2 -30.11 -23.78 -17.35
C LYS A 2 -29.94 -22.77 -16.21
N GLU A 3 -28.76 -22.74 -15.62
CA GLU A 3 -28.25 -21.60 -14.84
C GLU A 3 -28.24 -20.38 -15.77
N GLY A 4 -29.26 -19.53 -15.66
CA GLY A 4 -29.38 -18.34 -16.48
C GLY A 4 -28.32 -17.33 -16.05
N ILE A 5 -27.53 -16.87 -17.01
CA ILE A 5 -26.73 -15.65 -16.87
C ILE A 5 -27.66 -14.57 -16.33
N ALA A 6 -27.30 -13.94 -15.21
CA ALA A 6 -28.07 -12.85 -14.64
C ALA A 6 -28.22 -11.75 -15.71
N VAL A 7 -29.40 -11.65 -16.30
CA VAL A 7 -29.74 -10.57 -17.22
C VAL A 7 -29.90 -9.33 -16.34
N LEU A 8 -28.94 -8.41 -16.42
CA LEU A 8 -29.03 -7.10 -15.79
C LEU A 8 -30.28 -6.43 -16.38
N ASN A 9 -31.36 -6.38 -15.60
CA ASN A 9 -32.57 -5.66 -15.96
C ASN A 9 -32.28 -4.16 -16.01
N ASP A 10 -33.06 -3.41 -16.79
CA ASP A 10 -32.82 -1.99 -17.07
C ASP A 10 -32.74 -1.14 -15.79
N GLU A 11 -33.41 -1.55 -14.72
CA GLU A 11 -33.32 -0.92 -13.39
C GLU A 11 -31.94 -1.09 -12.74
N VAL A 12 -31.33 -2.29 -12.84
CA VAL A 12 -29.97 -2.54 -12.34
C VAL A 12 -28.93 -1.85 -13.23
N VAL A 13 -29.13 -1.83 -14.55
CA VAL A 13 -28.27 -1.06 -15.48
C VAL A 13 -28.34 0.44 -15.18
N SER A 14 -29.53 0.95 -14.86
CA SER A 14 -29.74 2.35 -14.46
C SER A 14 -29.11 2.68 -13.11
N ALA A 15 -29.14 1.74 -12.16
CA ALA A 15 -28.48 1.86 -10.87
C ALA A 15 -26.94 1.81 -10.98
N ILE A 16 -26.40 0.99 -11.89
CA ILE A 16 -24.95 0.94 -12.21
C ILE A 16 -24.49 2.23 -12.89
N ASN A 17 -25.30 2.80 -13.77
CA ASN A 17 -25.04 4.08 -14.44
C ASN A 17 -25.38 5.30 -13.56
N ASN A 18 -25.72 5.10 -12.29
CA ASN A 18 -25.90 6.20 -11.36
C ASN A 18 -24.53 6.91 -11.17
N PRO A 19 -24.43 8.22 -11.43
CA PRO A 19 -23.17 8.95 -11.32
C PRO A 19 -22.50 8.80 -9.95
N SER A 20 -23.29 8.63 -8.88
CA SER A 20 -22.75 8.39 -7.53
C SER A 20 -22.10 7.02 -7.37
N VAL A 21 -22.63 5.97 -8.02
CA VAL A 21 -22.07 4.62 -7.99
C VAL A 21 -20.79 4.56 -8.83
N VAL A 22 -20.77 5.21 -10.00
CA VAL A 22 -19.56 5.33 -10.82
C VAL A 22 -18.48 6.11 -10.09
N GLN A 23 -18.81 7.25 -9.46
CA GLN A 23 -17.86 8.04 -8.67
C GLN A 23 -17.32 7.30 -7.45
N LEU A 24 -18.17 6.53 -6.75
CA LEU A 24 -17.73 5.65 -5.66
C LEU A 24 -16.75 4.60 -6.17
N LEU A 25 -17.08 3.91 -7.27
CA LEU A 25 -16.19 2.91 -7.88
C LEU A 25 -14.87 3.52 -8.39
N GLU A 26 -14.89 4.70 -9.01
CA GLU A 26 -13.70 5.41 -9.47
C GLU A 26 -12.82 5.86 -8.29
N HIS A 27 -13.43 6.36 -7.22
CA HIS A 27 -12.75 6.74 -5.99
C HIS A 27 -12.09 5.52 -5.31
N ASP A 28 -12.79 4.40 -5.26
CA ASP A 28 -12.34 3.14 -4.66
C ASP A 28 -11.20 2.49 -5.46
N ILE A 29 -11.31 2.48 -6.79
CA ILE A 29 -10.22 2.08 -7.71
C ILE A 29 -9.00 2.98 -7.51
N SER A 30 -9.22 4.29 -7.31
CA SER A 30 -8.15 5.26 -7.10
C SER A 30 -7.40 5.01 -5.78
N LEU A 31 -8.11 4.69 -4.69
CA LEU A 31 -7.50 4.37 -3.40
C LEU A 31 -6.70 3.06 -3.42
N LEU A 32 -7.26 2.00 -4.02
CA LEU A 32 -6.55 0.72 -4.16
C LEU A 32 -5.30 0.86 -5.06
N THR A 33 -5.39 1.68 -6.11
CA THR A 33 -4.26 1.98 -7.00
C THR A 33 -3.19 2.80 -6.28
N LEU A 34 -3.61 3.79 -5.47
CA LEU A 34 -2.70 4.59 -4.64
C LEU A 34 -1.92 3.69 -3.68
N PHE A 35 -2.63 2.82 -2.96
CA PHE A 35 -2.02 1.86 -2.05
C PHE A 35 -1.01 0.96 -2.77
N GLY A 36 -1.38 0.39 -3.92
CA GLY A 36 -0.48 -0.46 -4.72
C GLY A 36 0.77 0.29 -5.19
N THR A 37 0.64 1.57 -5.52
CA THR A 37 1.77 2.43 -5.88
C THR A 37 2.70 2.66 -4.68
N SER A 38 2.14 2.95 -3.50
CA SER A 38 2.90 3.13 -2.26
C SER A 38 3.65 1.87 -1.86
N GLU A 39 3.01 0.69 -1.99
CA GLU A 39 3.66 -0.59 -1.74
C GLU A 39 4.84 -0.83 -2.68
N CYS A 40 4.67 -0.54 -3.97
CA CYS A 40 5.76 -0.66 -4.95
C CYS A 40 6.94 0.27 -4.60
N ARG A 41 6.66 1.50 -4.19
CA ARG A 41 7.69 2.46 -3.76
C ARG A 41 8.40 2.00 -2.50
N LEU A 42 7.67 1.52 -1.50
CA LEU A 42 8.27 0.98 -0.27
C LEU A 42 9.21 -0.19 -0.59
N ASN A 43 8.76 -1.15 -1.40
CA ASN A 43 9.59 -2.30 -1.80
C ASN A 43 10.87 -1.88 -2.54
N LYS A 44 10.82 -0.80 -3.32
CA LYS A 44 12.02 -0.22 -3.95
C LYS A 44 12.97 0.35 -2.88
N GLN A 45 12.46 1.12 -1.93
CA GLN A 45 13.30 1.69 -0.87
C GLN A 45 13.92 0.63 0.05
N ILE A 46 13.21 -0.45 0.37
CA ILE A 46 13.78 -1.57 1.13
C ILE A 46 15.00 -2.16 0.40
N LYS A 47 14.89 -2.36 -0.92
CA LYS A 47 16.01 -2.82 -1.74
C LYS A 47 17.14 -1.80 -1.80
N SER A 48 16.82 -0.52 -1.91
CA SER A 48 17.81 0.56 -1.90
C SER A 48 18.56 0.66 -0.57
N LEU A 49 17.90 0.45 0.57
CA LEU A 49 18.57 0.40 1.87
C LEU A 49 19.53 -0.79 1.95
N ALA A 50 19.09 -1.98 1.53
CA ALA A 50 19.96 -3.15 1.49
C ALA A 50 21.20 -2.93 0.63
N TYR A 51 21.03 -2.28 -0.53
CA TYR A 51 22.13 -1.89 -1.41
C TYR A 51 23.07 -0.86 -0.75
N ALA A 52 22.53 0.20 -0.12
CA ALA A 52 23.35 1.22 0.55
C ALA A 52 24.17 0.65 1.71
N LEU A 53 23.61 -0.29 2.48
CA LEU A 53 24.35 -0.98 3.54
C LEU A 53 25.48 -1.86 2.98
N ASP A 54 25.25 -2.54 1.86
CA ASP A 54 26.30 -3.32 1.20
C ASP A 54 27.39 -2.42 0.59
N GLU A 55 27.02 -1.30 -0.02
CA GLU A 55 27.98 -0.37 -0.62
C GLU A 55 28.87 0.31 0.43
N THR A 56 28.26 0.82 1.49
CA THR A 56 28.97 1.53 2.58
C THR A 56 29.68 0.58 3.55
N LYS A 57 29.38 -0.73 3.51
CA LYS A 57 29.83 -1.74 4.48
C LYS A 57 29.47 -1.38 5.94
N ASN A 58 28.55 -0.45 6.13
CA ASN A 58 28.06 -0.07 7.44
C ASN A 58 27.15 -1.17 8.00
N ARG A 59 27.33 -1.47 9.28
CA ARG A 59 26.39 -2.34 10.00
C ARG A 59 25.24 -1.51 10.52
N LEU A 60 24.05 -2.12 10.54
CA LEU A 60 22.92 -1.56 11.26
C LEU A 60 23.27 -1.44 12.74
N THR A 61 22.90 -0.32 13.34
CA THR A 61 22.92 -0.19 14.80
C THR A 61 21.73 -0.95 15.38
N ASP A 62 21.86 -1.46 16.61
CA ASP A 62 20.76 -2.15 17.31
C ASP A 62 19.48 -1.30 17.35
N LYS A 63 19.63 0.03 17.49
CA LYS A 63 18.51 0.97 17.45
C LYS A 63 17.81 0.96 16.10
N LEU A 64 18.56 1.07 15.01
CA LEU A 64 18.00 1.10 13.65
C LEU A 64 17.39 -0.25 13.27
N GLU A 65 18.01 -1.36 13.68
CA GLU A 65 17.46 -2.70 13.46
C GLU A 65 16.10 -2.89 14.17
N LYS A 66 15.98 -2.39 15.40
CA LYS A 66 14.71 -2.38 16.13
C LYS A 66 13.65 -1.53 15.42
N GLU A 67 13.98 -0.30 15.03
CA GLU A 67 13.05 0.59 14.33
C GLU A 67 12.59 -0.01 12.99
N LEU A 68 13.49 -0.62 12.21
CA LEU A 68 13.15 -1.33 10.97
C LEU A 68 12.22 -2.51 11.22
N THR A 69 12.43 -3.25 12.31
CA THR A 69 11.56 -4.36 12.69
C THR A 69 10.14 -3.88 13.01
N GLU A 70 10.02 -2.80 13.79
CA GLU A 70 8.73 -2.17 14.11
C GLU A 70 8.01 -1.69 12.84
N TRP A 71 8.73 -1.00 11.95
CA TRP A 71 8.17 -0.53 10.68
C TRP A 71 7.74 -1.67 9.75
N ASN A 72 8.52 -2.75 9.68
CA ASN A 72 8.17 -3.93 8.89
C ASN A 72 6.88 -4.59 9.41
N SER A 73 6.70 -4.67 10.73
CA SER A 73 5.46 -5.18 11.32
C SER A 73 4.26 -4.32 10.94
N LEU A 74 4.36 -2.99 11.07
CA LEU A 74 3.29 -2.06 10.71
C LEU A 74 2.94 -2.13 9.22
N ALA A 75 3.96 -2.26 8.36
CA ALA A 75 3.75 -2.40 6.92
C ALA A 75 3.12 -3.75 6.54
N TYR A 76 3.42 -4.82 7.28
CA TYR A 76 2.77 -6.12 7.11
C TYR A 76 1.28 -6.03 7.45
N ASP A 77 0.94 -5.47 8.62
CA ASP A 77 -0.44 -5.28 9.05
C ASP A 77 -1.24 -4.40 8.07
N ALA A 78 -0.61 -3.34 7.55
CA ALA A 78 -1.19 -2.47 6.53
C ALA A 78 -1.54 -3.22 5.22
N LYS A 79 -0.77 -4.24 4.84
CA LYS A 79 -1.05 -5.07 3.65
C LYS A 79 -2.23 -6.02 3.88
N GLU A 80 -2.34 -6.58 5.08
CA GLU A 80 -3.46 -7.48 5.44
C GLU A 80 -4.83 -6.77 5.35
N VAL A 81 -4.89 -5.45 5.56
CA VAL A 81 -6.10 -4.65 5.36
C VAL A 81 -6.63 -4.78 3.92
N ARG A 82 -5.75 -4.83 2.92
CA ARG A 82 -6.11 -4.94 1.51
C ARG A 82 -6.51 -6.36 1.09
N LEU A 83 -6.06 -7.38 1.81
CA LEU A 83 -6.35 -8.78 1.50
C LEU A 83 -7.75 -9.23 1.95
N ARG A 84 -8.48 -8.39 2.68
CA ARG A 84 -9.86 -8.64 3.08
C ARG A 84 -10.77 -8.78 1.85
N ALA A 85 -11.81 -9.59 1.96
CA ALA A 85 -12.78 -9.79 0.88
C ALA A 85 -13.39 -8.44 0.45
N ILE A 86 -13.64 -8.25 -0.86
CA ILE A 86 -14.12 -6.97 -1.44
C ILE A 86 -15.33 -6.38 -0.71
N LYS A 87 -16.25 -7.23 -0.24
CA LYS A 87 -17.45 -6.83 0.52
C LYS A 87 -17.17 -6.32 1.95
N GLN A 88 -15.94 -6.49 2.44
CA GLN A 88 -15.47 -6.11 3.78
C GLN A 88 -14.32 -5.10 3.71
N ILE A 89 -14.03 -4.56 2.52
CA ILE A 89 -13.01 -3.55 2.37
C ILE A 89 -13.49 -2.25 3.02
N ASP A 90 -12.74 -1.82 4.03
CA ASP A 90 -12.89 -0.51 4.63
C ASP A 90 -11.87 0.43 3.96
N PHE A 91 -12.36 1.33 3.10
CA PHE A 91 -11.52 2.26 2.35
C PHE A 91 -10.84 3.33 3.24
N HIS A 92 -11.42 3.62 4.40
CA HIS A 92 -10.78 4.50 5.37
C HIS A 92 -9.56 3.82 6.00
N GLU A 93 -9.68 2.52 6.30
CA GLU A 93 -8.54 1.71 6.75
C GLU A 93 -7.50 1.53 5.64
N ILE A 94 -7.89 1.38 4.37
CA ILE A 94 -6.94 1.39 3.24
C ILE A 94 -6.18 2.71 3.17
N LEU A 95 -6.85 3.86 3.36
CA LEU A 95 -6.19 5.16 3.33
C LEU A 95 -5.18 5.29 4.48
N LYS A 96 -5.52 4.84 5.70
CA LYS A 96 -4.58 4.80 6.83
C LYS A 96 -3.39 3.87 6.55
N ALA A 97 -3.66 2.73 5.93
CA ALA A 97 -2.64 1.77 5.54
C ALA A 97 -1.70 2.38 4.48
N ASP A 98 -2.23 3.09 3.47
CA ASP A 98 -1.43 3.82 2.46
C ASP A 98 -0.53 4.88 3.12
N VAL A 99 -1.06 5.67 4.06
CA VAL A 99 -0.27 6.64 4.82
C VAL A 99 0.87 5.96 5.59
N THR A 100 0.62 4.78 6.17
CA THR A 100 1.64 3.99 6.87
C THR A 100 2.77 3.58 5.94
N LEU A 101 2.45 3.07 4.74
CA LEU A 101 3.46 2.70 3.73
C LEU A 101 4.29 3.92 3.28
N LYS A 102 3.65 5.08 3.10
CA LYS A 102 4.33 6.34 2.73
C LYS A 102 5.28 6.83 3.83
N ARG A 103 4.85 6.78 5.10
CA ARG A 103 5.71 7.16 6.23
C ARG A 103 6.94 6.26 6.33
N TYR A 104 6.76 4.95 6.16
CA TYR A 104 7.90 4.03 6.16
C TYR A 104 8.82 4.28 4.97
N THR A 105 8.26 4.51 3.78
CA THR A 105 9.05 4.87 2.58
C THR A 105 9.90 6.11 2.84
N LEU A 106 9.32 7.15 3.44
CA LEU A 106 10.04 8.38 3.79
C LEU A 106 11.15 8.12 4.80
N TYR A 107 10.87 7.34 5.85
CA TYR A 107 11.86 6.94 6.85
C TYR A 107 13.06 6.25 6.18
N LEU A 108 12.82 5.26 5.31
CA LEU A 108 13.90 4.57 4.60
C LEU A 108 14.71 5.53 3.72
N THR A 109 14.05 6.44 3.00
CA THR A 109 14.73 7.46 2.18
C THR A 109 15.64 8.35 3.02
N THR A 110 15.22 8.75 4.22
CA THR A 110 16.06 9.49 5.17
C THR A 110 17.28 8.67 5.58
N GLN A 111 17.07 7.42 6.00
CA GLN A 111 18.17 6.54 6.43
C GLN A 111 19.17 6.26 5.31
N ILE A 112 18.70 6.05 4.07
CA ILE A 112 19.57 5.89 2.90
C ILE A 112 20.37 7.16 2.64
N SER A 113 19.74 8.34 2.70
CA SER A 113 20.43 9.61 2.49
C SER A 113 21.53 9.83 3.53
N GLU A 114 21.25 9.51 4.80
CA GLU A 114 22.22 9.60 5.89
C GLU A 114 23.39 8.63 5.72
N LEU A 115 23.13 7.40 5.25
CA LEU A 115 24.17 6.41 4.98
C LEU A 115 25.07 6.79 3.79
N MET A 116 24.51 7.43 2.76
CA MET A 116 25.20 7.74 1.51
C MET A 116 25.88 9.12 1.51
N THR A 117 25.71 9.93 2.55
CA THR A 117 26.34 11.27 2.67
C THR A 117 27.60 11.29 3.53
N THR A 118 28.03 10.15 4.08
CA THR A 118 29.34 10.03 4.74
C THR A 118 30.47 10.00 3.71
N GLU A 119 30.83 11.17 3.22
CA GLU A 119 32.19 11.50 2.71
C GLU A 119 33.06 12.08 3.83
#